data_AF-A0A0T5ZLI5-F1
#
_entry.id   AF-A0A0T5ZLI5-F1
#
_cell.length_a   1.000
_cell.length_b   1.000
_cell.length_c   1.000
_cell.angle_alpha   90.00
_cell.angle_beta   90.00
_cell.angle_gamma   90.00
#
_symmetry.space_group_name_H-M   'P 1'
#
loop_
_entity.id
_entity.type
_entity.pdbx_description
1 polymer ?
#
loop_
_entity_poly.entity_id
_entity_poly.type
_entity_poly.pdbx_seq_one_letter_code
_entity_poly.pdbx_strand_id
1 'polypeptide(L)'
;MTARPLGAAELLRSVGLLADGPAAWGTPVRSNRPGVYVIELPSPPQAAPVDFEAVGRWLERVPGLTLDGATPTGRELAARLHRFWLPDQPVLYVGMSAASIGARVAAYHRTPLGDPRPHAGGYWLKTLSGLDRLRVWWAETAAAEEYEDGLLSAFAEGVPAEVAAALHDPAVVLPFANLQTADGVRKDHGIRGALLAREPVGPATPAERRAAAARATAGGASTSRATGVLRSERVLRRPRSAADRAAPTQGRNAVRPPTRLTEAGLSALRAELGELTTVARPAVVARIKAARELGDLKENSEYQEARREQSFLEGRVQAIEELLRHVEIIEGGSDEGRVRLGSTVVVEHDGVEATYAVVGTNESDPVGGKVSIGSPIGAALLGKAEGDEFEVVTPSGRLRYRIVAVR
;
A
#
# COMPACT_ATOMS: atom_id res chain seq x y z
N MET A 1 31.21 -27.98 0.07
CA MET A 1 31.43 -26.93 -0.95
C MET A 1 30.23 -26.00 -0.86
N THR A 2 30.41 -24.79 -0.35
CA THR A 2 29.34 -23.78 -0.33
C THR A 2 29.01 -23.42 -1.77
N ALA A 3 27.75 -23.64 -2.18
CA ALA A 3 27.30 -23.30 -3.52
C ALA A 3 27.46 -21.78 -3.73
N ARG A 4 27.94 -21.39 -4.91
CA ARG A 4 28.05 -19.98 -5.29
C ARG A 4 26.65 -19.35 -5.30
N PRO A 5 26.47 -18.12 -4.78
CA PRO A 5 25.21 -17.39 -4.90
C PRO A 5 24.72 -17.29 -6.34
N LEU A 6 23.43 -17.53 -6.56
CA LEU A 6 22.83 -17.44 -7.90
C LEU A 6 22.79 -15.97 -8.35
N GLY A 7 23.31 -15.71 -9.56
CA GLY A 7 23.08 -14.45 -10.25
C GLY A 7 21.62 -14.32 -10.70
N ALA A 8 21.19 -13.12 -11.09
CA ALA A 8 19.80 -12.87 -11.46
C ALA A 8 19.31 -13.72 -12.65
N ALA A 9 20.17 -13.92 -13.66
CA ALA A 9 19.84 -14.77 -14.81
C ALA A 9 19.75 -16.26 -14.43
N GLU A 10 20.56 -16.71 -13.47
CA GLU A 10 20.55 -18.09 -12.96
C GLU A 10 19.31 -18.34 -12.10
N LEU A 11 18.93 -17.37 -11.27
CA LEU A 11 17.71 -17.41 -10.46
C LEU A 11 16.45 -17.49 -11.34
N LEU A 12 16.40 -16.73 -12.45
CA LEU A 12 15.32 -16.86 -13.44
C LEU A 12 15.26 -18.27 -14.04
N ARG A 13 16.41 -18.84 -14.40
CA ARG A 13 16.47 -20.19 -14.95
C ARG A 13 16.13 -21.28 -13.93
N SER A 14 16.43 -21.09 -12.65
CA SER A 14 16.13 -22.10 -11.61
C SER A 14 14.63 -22.32 -11.42
N VAL A 15 13.80 -21.35 -11.78
CA VAL A 15 12.34 -21.46 -11.79
C VAL A 15 11.77 -21.78 -13.17
N GLY A 16 12.62 -22.16 -14.14
CA GLY A 16 12.18 -22.53 -15.50
C GLY A 16 11.93 -21.37 -16.46
N LEU A 17 12.29 -20.13 -16.10
CA LEU A 17 12.16 -18.97 -16.98
C LEU A 17 13.41 -18.74 -17.82
N LEU A 18 13.21 -18.29 -19.05
CA LEU A 18 14.28 -17.77 -19.89
C LEU A 18 14.57 -16.33 -19.51
N ALA A 19 15.81 -16.05 -19.11
CA ALA A 19 16.24 -14.73 -18.70
C ALA A 19 16.58 -13.86 -19.91
N ASP A 20 15.87 -12.74 -20.06
CA ASP A 20 16.20 -11.64 -20.96
C ASP A 20 17.05 -10.57 -20.26
N GLY A 21 17.89 -9.88 -21.04
CA GLY A 21 18.78 -8.82 -20.55
C GLY A 21 20.27 -9.21 -20.57
N PRO A 22 21.13 -8.56 -19.76
CA PRO A 22 20.80 -7.52 -18.79
C PRO A 22 20.63 -6.14 -19.45
N ALA A 23 19.70 -5.34 -18.94
CA ALA A 23 19.67 -3.90 -19.16
C ALA A 23 20.44 -3.18 -18.03
N ALA A 24 21.25 -2.19 -18.36
CA ALA A 24 21.89 -1.36 -17.34
C ALA A 24 20.84 -0.50 -16.61
N TRP A 25 21.06 -0.21 -15.34
CA TRP A 25 20.16 0.64 -14.57
C TRP A 25 19.97 2.01 -15.23
N GLY A 26 18.72 2.48 -15.29
CA GLY A 26 18.37 3.71 -15.98
C GLY A 26 18.15 3.56 -17.49
N THR A 27 18.49 2.40 -18.07
CA THR A 27 18.18 2.12 -19.48
C THR A 27 16.78 1.48 -19.63
N PRO A 28 16.04 1.77 -20.71
CA PRO A 28 14.72 1.18 -20.91
C PRO A 28 14.76 -0.35 -21.07
N VAL A 29 14.01 -1.06 -20.22
CA VAL A 29 13.73 -2.49 -20.38
C VAL A 29 12.77 -2.69 -21.55
N ARG A 30 13.17 -3.52 -22.52
CA ARG A 30 12.46 -3.72 -23.80
C ARG A 30 11.37 -4.80 -23.69
N SER A 31 10.48 -4.67 -22.71
CA SER A 31 9.30 -5.52 -22.58
C SER A 31 8.06 -4.69 -22.26
N ASN A 32 7.05 -4.82 -23.10
CA ASN A 32 5.73 -4.22 -22.90
C ASN A 32 4.69 -5.24 -22.41
N ARG A 33 5.13 -6.44 -22.02
CA ARG A 33 4.26 -7.55 -21.56
C ARG A 33 4.34 -7.74 -20.04
N PRO A 34 3.39 -8.50 -19.45
CA PRO A 34 3.46 -8.92 -18.07
C PRO A 34 4.63 -9.87 -17.82
N GLY A 35 5.07 -9.95 -16.57
CA GLY A 35 6.10 -10.89 -16.14
C GLY A 35 6.87 -10.41 -14.92
N VAL A 36 8.06 -11.00 -14.74
CA VAL A 36 8.93 -10.78 -13.59
C VAL A 36 10.21 -10.08 -14.00
N TYR A 37 10.83 -9.37 -13.06
CA TYR A 37 12.14 -8.75 -13.23
C TYR A 37 12.97 -8.88 -11.96
N VAL A 38 14.29 -8.99 -12.15
CA VAL A 38 15.27 -9.16 -11.09
C VAL A 38 16.33 -8.07 -11.23
N ILE A 39 16.56 -7.32 -10.15
CA ILE A 39 17.58 -6.29 -10.07
C ILE A 39 18.80 -6.87 -9.35
N GLU A 40 19.94 -6.79 -10.02
CA GLU A 40 21.21 -7.37 -9.61
C GLU A 40 22.27 -6.29 -9.42
N LEU A 41 23.10 -6.42 -8.39
CA LEU A 41 24.38 -5.73 -8.29
C LEU A 41 25.52 -6.72 -8.57
N PRO A 42 26.20 -6.60 -9.73
CA PRO A 42 27.36 -7.43 -10.01
C PRO A 42 28.47 -7.18 -8.98
N SER A 43 28.97 -8.27 -8.39
CA SER A 43 30.02 -8.26 -7.36
C SER A 43 29.64 -7.33 -6.19
N PRO A 44 28.64 -7.72 -5.39
CA PRO A 44 28.20 -6.92 -4.24
C PRO A 44 29.34 -6.80 -3.21
N PRO A 45 29.52 -5.63 -2.59
CA PRO A 45 30.50 -5.47 -1.52
C PRO A 45 30.11 -6.25 -0.25
N GLN A 46 31.11 -6.53 0.60
CA GLN A 46 30.89 -7.18 1.90
C GLN A 46 29.95 -6.37 2.81
N ALA A 47 30.10 -5.04 2.77
CA ALA A 47 29.29 -4.09 3.51
C ALA A 47 28.24 -3.45 2.61
N ALA A 48 27.03 -3.27 3.12
CA ALA A 48 25.96 -2.59 2.39
C ALA A 48 26.41 -1.19 1.94
N PRO A 49 26.33 -0.84 0.64
CA PRO A 49 26.76 0.46 0.12
C PRO A 49 25.67 1.52 0.36
N VAL A 50 25.21 1.69 1.61
CA VAL A 50 24.14 2.63 1.97
C VAL A 50 24.60 4.07 1.77
N ASP A 51 23.80 4.84 1.02
CA ASP A 51 23.99 6.26 0.80
C ASP A 51 23.37 7.05 1.95
N PHE A 52 24.23 7.57 2.84
CA PHE A 52 23.82 8.37 4.00
C PHE A 52 23.10 9.66 3.61
N GLU A 53 23.45 10.27 2.48
CA GLU A 53 22.82 11.51 2.03
C GLU A 53 21.39 11.21 1.51
N ALA A 54 21.22 10.12 0.77
CA ALA A 54 19.90 9.66 0.34
C ALA A 54 18.99 9.32 1.53
N VAL A 55 19.54 8.66 2.56
CA VAL A 55 18.81 8.37 3.81
C VAL A 55 18.43 9.65 4.57
N GLY A 56 19.33 10.63 4.65
CA GLY A 56 19.03 11.93 5.27
C GLY A 56 17.89 12.67 4.56
N ARG A 57 17.99 12.81 3.23
CA ARG A 57 16.92 13.42 2.41
C ARG A 57 15.59 12.67 2.53
N TRP A 58 15.62 11.35 2.72
CA TRP A 58 14.41 10.57 2.91
C TRP A 58 13.71 10.89 4.23
N LEU A 59 14.47 11.00 5.33
CA LEU A 59 13.93 11.38 6.64
C LEU A 59 13.36 12.80 6.63
N GLU A 60 14.04 13.74 5.99
CA GLU A 60 13.54 15.11 5.82
C GLU A 60 12.24 15.15 5.01
N ARG A 61 12.16 14.32 3.95
CA ARG A 61 10.98 14.25 3.10
C ARG A 61 9.80 13.58 3.78
N VAL A 62 10.03 12.59 4.64
CA VAL A 62 8.97 11.79 5.29
C VAL A 62 9.09 11.89 6.82
N PRO A 63 8.62 13.01 7.43
CA PRO A 63 8.78 13.24 8.87
C PRO A 63 8.07 12.22 9.76
N GLY A 64 7.07 11.50 9.23
CA GLY A 64 6.34 10.44 9.93
C GLY A 64 7.03 9.08 9.92
N LEU A 65 8.23 8.97 9.33
CA LEU A 65 9.00 7.73 9.32
C LEU A 65 9.51 7.43 10.73
N THR A 66 9.18 6.25 11.23
CA THR A 66 9.68 5.75 12.52
C THR A 66 10.50 4.48 12.34
N LEU A 67 11.40 4.24 13.28
CA LEU A 67 12.20 3.03 13.44
C LEU A 67 11.95 2.49 14.84
N ASP A 68 11.36 1.30 14.93
CA ASP A 68 10.94 0.67 16.19
C ASP A 68 10.06 1.59 17.05
N GLY A 69 9.24 2.41 16.40
CA GLY A 69 8.32 3.35 17.05
C GLY A 69 8.92 4.71 17.42
N ALA A 70 10.23 4.93 17.27
CA ALA A 70 10.89 6.22 17.50
C ALA A 70 11.27 6.92 16.19
N THR A 71 11.44 8.25 16.22
CA THR A 71 12.00 8.99 15.07
C THR A 71 13.51 8.74 14.99
N PRO A 72 14.02 8.07 13.93
CA PRO A 72 15.44 7.73 13.85
C PRO A 72 16.28 8.91 13.36
N THR A 73 17.55 8.92 13.75
CA THR A 73 18.59 9.66 13.04
C THR A 73 18.96 8.97 11.73
N GLY A 74 19.55 9.71 10.78
CA GLY A 74 20.05 9.12 9.53
C GLY A 74 21.05 7.99 9.75
N ARG A 75 21.86 8.06 10.82
CA ARG A 75 22.83 7.03 11.18
C ARG A 75 22.15 5.75 11.68
N GLU A 76 21.13 5.85 12.53
CA GLU A 76 20.37 4.70 13.03
C GLU A 76 19.62 4.00 11.90
N LEU A 77 18.98 4.77 11.01
CA LEU A 77 18.28 4.22 9.86
C LEU A 77 19.25 3.53 8.88
N ALA A 78 20.40 4.15 8.58
CA ALA A 78 21.43 3.54 7.74
C ALA A 78 22.00 2.26 8.37
N ALA A 79 22.23 2.25 9.69
CA ALA A 79 22.67 1.06 10.43
C ALA A 79 21.62 -0.06 10.37
N ARG A 80 20.32 0.27 10.48
CA ARG A 80 19.25 -0.71 10.29
C ARG A 80 19.25 -1.29 8.88
N LEU A 81 19.33 -0.45 7.85
CA LEU A 81 19.38 -0.89 6.46
C LEU A 81 20.58 -1.80 6.19
N HIS A 82 21.73 -1.50 6.79
CA HIS A 82 22.92 -2.34 6.69
C HIS A 82 22.69 -3.77 7.20
N ARG A 83 21.88 -3.96 8.26
CA ARG A 83 21.52 -5.28 8.79
C ARG A 83 20.55 -6.08 7.90
N PHE A 84 20.11 -5.53 6.78
CA PHE A 84 19.33 -6.23 5.77
C PHE A 84 20.18 -6.74 4.61
N TRP A 85 21.45 -6.36 4.57
CA TRP A 85 22.37 -6.72 3.51
C TRP A 85 22.86 -8.15 3.66
N LEU A 86 22.84 -8.87 2.55
CA LEU A 86 23.43 -10.19 2.44
C LEU A 86 24.73 -10.04 1.66
N PRO A 87 25.91 -10.23 2.31
CA PRO A 87 27.19 -10.21 1.62
C PRO A 87 27.21 -11.24 0.48
N ASP A 88 27.90 -10.92 -0.60
CA ASP A 88 28.09 -11.79 -1.77
C ASP A 88 26.82 -12.21 -2.54
N GLN A 89 25.62 -11.81 -2.08
CA GLN A 89 24.35 -12.07 -2.77
C GLN A 89 24.09 -10.99 -3.84
N PRO A 90 24.14 -11.34 -5.14
CA PRO A 90 24.06 -10.34 -6.21
C PRO A 90 22.63 -9.85 -6.44
N VAL A 91 21.62 -10.66 -6.13
CA VAL A 91 20.20 -10.30 -6.31
C VAL A 91 19.75 -9.39 -5.18
N LEU A 92 19.35 -8.15 -5.53
CA LEU A 92 18.93 -7.15 -4.56
C LEU A 92 17.41 -6.94 -4.52
N TYR A 93 16.72 -7.26 -5.61
CA TYR A 93 15.26 -7.14 -5.67
C TYR A 93 14.66 -8.06 -6.73
N VAL A 94 13.56 -8.70 -6.38
CA VAL A 94 12.66 -9.39 -7.31
C VAL A 94 11.35 -8.62 -7.34
N GLY A 95 10.84 -8.35 -8.54
CA GLY A 95 9.56 -7.68 -8.71
C GLY A 95 8.73 -8.28 -9.84
N MET A 96 7.42 -8.06 -9.78
CA MET A 96 6.49 -8.42 -10.85
C MET A 96 5.75 -7.22 -11.47
N SER A 97 5.20 -7.46 -12.66
CA SER A 97 4.25 -6.58 -13.33
C SER A 97 3.16 -7.39 -14.01
N ALA A 98 1.90 -7.16 -13.63
CA ALA A 98 0.73 -7.72 -14.30
C ALA A 98 0.40 -7.03 -15.64
N ALA A 99 1.10 -5.93 -16.00
CA ALA A 99 0.84 -5.16 -17.20
C ALA A 99 2.08 -5.09 -18.12
N SER A 100 3.05 -4.24 -17.79
CA SER A 100 4.30 -4.10 -18.55
C SER A 100 5.49 -4.06 -17.61
N ILE A 101 6.45 -4.96 -17.82
CA ILE A 101 7.72 -4.97 -17.08
C ILE A 101 8.47 -3.65 -17.31
N GLY A 102 8.61 -3.22 -18.57
CA GLY A 102 9.32 -1.99 -18.92
C GLY A 102 8.70 -0.74 -18.29
N ALA A 103 7.37 -0.62 -18.29
CA ALA A 103 6.68 0.48 -17.64
C ALA A 103 6.87 0.47 -16.11
N ARG A 104 6.89 -0.72 -15.51
CA ARG A 104 7.10 -0.92 -14.07
C ARG A 104 8.52 -0.53 -13.65
N VAL A 105 9.54 -1.00 -14.37
CA VAL A 105 10.94 -0.62 -14.12
C VAL A 105 11.15 0.87 -14.37
N ALA A 106 10.59 1.43 -15.45
CA ALA A 106 10.68 2.87 -15.72
C ALA A 106 10.00 3.74 -14.65
N ALA A 107 8.90 3.26 -14.04
CA ALA A 107 8.25 3.93 -12.93
C ALA A 107 9.18 4.06 -11.72
N TYR A 108 10.10 3.11 -11.51
CA TYR A 108 11.07 3.14 -10.43
C TYR A 108 11.97 4.40 -10.51
N HIS A 109 12.47 4.72 -11.70
CA HIS A 109 13.33 5.90 -11.93
C HIS A 109 12.61 7.24 -11.76
N ARG A 110 11.29 7.27 -11.97
CA ARG A 110 10.48 8.49 -11.85
C ARG A 110 9.87 8.70 -10.47
N THR A 111 9.88 7.68 -9.62
CA THR A 111 9.32 7.75 -8.26
C THR A 111 10.43 8.24 -7.32
N PRO A 112 10.35 9.41 -6.69
CA PRO A 112 11.28 9.78 -5.63
C PRO A 112 11.22 8.81 -4.44
N LEU A 113 12.31 8.67 -3.70
CA LEU A 113 12.30 7.90 -2.44
C LEU A 113 11.37 8.61 -1.44
N GLY A 114 10.44 7.85 -0.85
CA GLY A 114 9.37 8.38 0.01
C GLY A 114 8.02 8.60 -0.69
N ASP A 115 7.96 8.57 -2.02
CA ASP A 115 6.68 8.72 -2.73
C ASP A 115 5.96 7.37 -2.90
N PRO A 116 4.63 7.30 -2.70
CA PRO A 116 3.86 6.06 -2.81
C PRO A 116 3.55 5.64 -4.26
N ARG A 117 3.87 6.47 -5.26
CA ARG A 117 3.57 6.26 -6.69
C ARG A 117 4.60 6.94 -7.59
N PRO A 118 4.75 6.48 -8.84
CA PRO A 118 4.06 5.34 -9.48
C PRO A 118 4.51 3.94 -9.05
N HIS A 119 5.55 3.81 -8.22
CA HIS A 119 6.03 2.52 -7.72
C HIS A 119 6.30 2.57 -6.20
N ALA A 120 5.58 1.75 -5.43
CA ALA A 120 5.70 1.70 -3.96
C ALA A 120 6.64 0.60 -3.44
N GLY A 121 7.06 -0.33 -4.29
CA GLY A 121 7.86 -1.50 -3.92
C GLY A 121 9.35 -1.30 -4.17
N GLY A 122 10.20 -2.08 -3.49
CA GLY A 122 11.64 -2.09 -3.73
C GLY A 122 12.37 -0.78 -3.43
N TYR A 123 11.72 0.21 -2.81
CA TYR A 123 12.24 1.58 -2.64
C TYR A 123 13.56 1.64 -1.86
N TRP A 124 13.87 0.62 -1.05
CA TRP A 124 15.17 0.50 -0.38
C TRP A 124 16.35 0.45 -1.34
N LEU A 125 16.22 0.04 -2.61
CA LEU A 125 17.37 0.15 -3.53
C LEU A 125 17.84 1.60 -3.66
N LYS A 126 16.94 2.60 -3.56
CA LYS A 126 17.31 4.04 -3.64
C LYS A 126 18.07 4.54 -2.43
N THR A 127 18.20 3.73 -1.36
CA THR A 127 19.06 4.05 -0.23
C THR A 127 20.49 3.57 -0.46
N LEU A 128 20.80 2.94 -1.60
CA LEU A 128 22.14 2.49 -1.95
C LEU A 128 22.83 3.51 -2.85
N SER A 129 24.16 3.59 -2.72
CA SER A 129 25.05 4.27 -3.63
C SER A 129 25.40 3.38 -4.83
N GLY A 130 25.90 3.98 -5.92
CA GLY A 130 26.37 3.23 -7.09
C GLY A 130 25.26 2.51 -7.87
N LEU A 131 24.06 3.09 -7.92
CA LEU A 131 22.90 2.50 -8.62
C LEU A 131 23.17 2.27 -10.12
N ASP A 132 24.07 3.04 -10.72
CA ASP A 132 24.53 2.89 -12.10
C ASP A 132 25.15 1.52 -12.40
N ARG A 133 25.64 0.82 -11.37
CA ARG A 133 26.18 -0.54 -11.49
C ARG A 133 25.10 -1.62 -11.56
N LEU A 134 23.86 -1.30 -11.20
CA LEU A 134 22.78 -2.27 -11.17
C LEU A 134 22.43 -2.75 -12.58
N ARG A 135 21.99 -4.00 -12.66
CA ARG A 135 21.51 -4.64 -13.88
C ARG A 135 20.09 -5.12 -13.67
N VAL A 136 19.27 -5.04 -14.71
CA VAL A 136 17.90 -5.53 -14.71
C VAL A 136 17.79 -6.68 -15.69
N TRP A 137 17.40 -7.84 -15.16
CA TRP A 137 17.01 -9.02 -15.93
C TRP A 137 15.50 -9.18 -15.85
N TRP A 138 14.89 -9.80 -16.85
CA TRP A 138 13.45 -10.03 -16.84
C TRP A 138 13.06 -11.30 -17.58
N ALA A 139 11.82 -11.71 -17.39
CA ALA A 139 11.20 -12.78 -18.15
C ALA A 139 9.71 -12.48 -18.30
N GLU A 140 9.20 -12.60 -19.52
CA GLU A 140 7.78 -12.40 -19.81
C GLU A 140 6.98 -13.64 -19.42
N THR A 141 5.88 -13.45 -18.70
CA THR A 141 4.99 -14.54 -18.29
C THR A 141 3.61 -14.01 -17.92
N ALA A 142 2.57 -14.79 -18.21
CA ALA A 142 1.21 -14.49 -17.76
C ALA A 142 1.00 -14.78 -16.26
N ALA A 143 1.84 -15.64 -15.66
CA ALA A 143 1.77 -16.06 -14.26
C ALA A 143 2.79 -15.31 -13.40
N ALA A 144 2.89 -13.99 -13.57
CA ALA A 144 3.98 -13.18 -12.99
C ALA A 144 4.08 -13.26 -11.46
N GLU A 145 2.95 -13.43 -10.77
CA GLU A 145 2.91 -13.58 -9.30
C GLU A 145 3.52 -14.91 -8.86
N GLU A 146 3.07 -16.04 -9.44
CA GLU A 146 3.60 -17.38 -9.14
C GLU A 146 5.12 -17.48 -9.37
N TYR A 147 5.60 -16.87 -10.45
CA TYR A 147 7.04 -16.85 -10.73
C TYR A 147 7.80 -15.91 -9.80
N GLU A 148 7.22 -14.77 -9.37
CA GLU A 148 7.85 -13.93 -8.33
C GLU A 148 8.02 -14.72 -7.03
N ASP A 149 7.02 -15.51 -6.64
CA ASP A 149 7.06 -16.39 -5.49
C ASP A 149 8.12 -17.48 -5.62
N GLY A 150 8.19 -18.12 -6.78
CA GLY A 150 9.23 -19.09 -7.10
C GLY A 150 10.63 -18.49 -6.97
N LEU A 151 10.83 -17.28 -7.48
CA LEU A 151 12.12 -16.57 -7.42
C LEU A 151 12.51 -16.21 -5.99
N LEU A 152 11.55 -15.74 -5.18
CA LEU A 152 11.80 -15.41 -3.76
C LEU A 152 12.12 -16.68 -2.95
N SER A 153 11.42 -17.78 -3.17
CA SER A 153 11.72 -19.08 -2.55
C SER A 153 13.11 -19.59 -2.95
N ALA A 154 13.40 -19.62 -4.25
CA ALA A 154 14.71 -20.08 -4.76
C ALA A 154 15.86 -19.20 -4.27
N PHE A 155 15.65 -17.89 -4.12
CA PHE A 155 16.63 -16.99 -3.52
C PHE A 155 16.89 -17.38 -2.06
N ALA A 156 15.82 -17.52 -1.25
CA ALA A 156 15.95 -17.84 0.17
C ALA A 156 16.65 -19.18 0.41
N GLU A 157 16.33 -20.22 -0.37
CA GLU A 157 16.98 -21.53 -0.32
C GLU A 157 18.48 -21.48 -0.68
N GLY A 158 18.87 -20.51 -1.52
CA GLY A 158 20.25 -20.30 -1.93
C GLY A 158 21.12 -19.54 -0.92
N VAL A 159 20.53 -18.98 0.15
CA VAL A 159 21.28 -18.25 1.18
C VAL A 159 21.70 -19.20 2.29
N PRO A 160 23.01 -19.31 2.61
CA PRO A 160 23.46 -20.16 3.71
C PRO A 160 22.93 -19.72 5.07
N ALA A 161 22.62 -20.68 5.95
CA ALA A 161 22.02 -20.43 7.25
C ALA A 161 22.89 -19.52 8.14
N GLU A 162 24.22 -19.65 8.03
CA GLU A 162 25.19 -18.81 8.73
C GLU A 162 25.13 -17.33 8.30
N VAL A 163 24.82 -17.07 7.03
CA VAL A 163 24.65 -15.72 6.50
C VAL A 163 23.30 -15.15 6.91
N ALA A 164 22.24 -15.98 6.84
CA ALA A 164 20.90 -15.61 7.27
C ALA A 164 20.84 -15.25 8.76
N ALA A 165 21.59 -15.95 9.62
CA ALA A 165 21.65 -15.70 11.06
C ALA A 165 22.16 -14.29 11.43
N ALA A 166 22.91 -13.63 10.54
CA ALA A 166 23.42 -12.28 10.74
C ALA A 166 22.40 -11.17 10.41
N LEU A 167 21.27 -11.52 9.77
CA LEU A 167 20.22 -10.56 9.43
C LEU A 167 19.54 -10.01 10.68
N HIS A 168 18.86 -8.87 10.51
CA HIS A 168 17.99 -8.34 11.56
C HIS A 168 16.85 -9.32 11.93
N ASP A 169 16.25 -9.95 10.93
CA ASP A 169 15.20 -10.94 11.04
C ASP A 169 15.67 -12.23 10.35
N PRO A 170 16.28 -13.17 11.10
CA PRO A 170 16.79 -14.42 10.54
C PRO A 170 15.70 -15.38 10.04
N ALA A 171 14.44 -15.18 10.46
CA ALA A 171 13.33 -16.03 10.03
C ALA A 171 12.85 -15.67 8.61
N VAL A 172 13.17 -14.47 8.13
CA VAL A 172 12.73 -13.96 6.82
C VAL A 172 13.94 -13.59 5.95
N VAL A 173 14.34 -14.54 5.10
CA VAL A 173 15.43 -14.35 4.13
C VAL A 173 14.86 -13.84 2.80
N LEU A 174 15.25 -12.63 2.41
CA LEU A 174 14.77 -11.95 1.20
C LEU A 174 15.90 -11.16 0.53
N PRO A 175 15.80 -10.90 -0.79
CA PRO A 175 16.63 -9.91 -1.44
C PRO A 175 16.52 -8.55 -0.71
N PHE A 176 17.60 -7.78 -0.74
CA PHE A 176 17.74 -6.56 0.07
C PHE A 176 16.49 -5.68 0.12
N ALA A 177 15.85 -5.40 -1.02
CA ALA A 177 14.73 -4.47 -1.11
C ALA A 177 13.33 -5.13 -1.14
N ASN A 178 13.24 -6.45 -1.02
CA ASN A 178 11.97 -7.15 -0.84
C ASN A 178 11.54 -7.09 0.63
N LEU A 179 10.24 -6.92 0.88
CA LEU A 179 9.67 -6.74 2.22
C LEU A 179 8.76 -7.89 2.66
N GLN A 180 8.46 -8.79 1.74
CA GLN A 180 7.49 -9.86 1.92
C GLN A 180 7.99 -11.11 1.19
N THR A 181 7.78 -12.26 1.82
CA THR A 181 8.05 -13.58 1.25
C THR A 181 6.97 -14.00 0.27
N ALA A 182 7.26 -15.06 -0.48
CA ALA A 182 6.28 -15.73 -1.33
C ALA A 182 4.98 -16.02 -0.58
N ASP A 183 5.07 -16.49 0.66
CA ASP A 183 3.89 -16.86 1.45
C ASP A 183 3.25 -15.67 2.16
N GLY A 184 3.67 -14.43 1.88
CA GLY A 184 3.08 -13.23 2.42
C GLY A 184 3.57 -12.83 3.82
N VAL A 185 4.50 -13.59 4.41
CA VAL A 185 5.15 -13.19 5.67
C VAL A 185 5.98 -11.94 5.42
N ARG A 186 5.72 -10.88 6.19
CA ARG A 186 6.44 -9.61 6.10
C ARG A 186 7.71 -9.66 6.95
N LYS A 187 8.80 -9.13 6.40
CA LYS A 187 10.07 -8.93 7.11
C LYS A 187 9.88 -8.02 8.30
N ASP A 188 10.31 -8.42 9.49
CA ASP A 188 10.37 -7.51 10.61
C ASP A 188 11.55 -6.56 10.46
N HIS A 189 11.26 -5.36 9.95
CA HIS A 189 12.27 -4.35 9.67
C HIS A 189 12.23 -3.16 10.63
N GLY A 190 11.22 -3.04 11.48
CA GLY A 190 11.04 -1.92 12.40
C GLY A 190 10.72 -0.55 11.77
N ILE A 191 11.02 -0.35 10.48
CA ILE A 191 10.70 0.90 9.76
C ILE A 191 9.18 0.99 9.53
N ARG A 192 8.53 2.11 9.89
CA ARG A 192 7.10 2.38 9.63
C ARG A 192 6.95 3.81 9.10
N GLY A 193 5.81 4.11 8.48
CA GLY A 193 5.55 5.46 7.93
C GLY A 193 6.53 5.89 6.83
N ALA A 194 7.14 4.94 6.12
CA ALA A 194 8.25 5.16 5.19
C ALA A 194 7.87 5.90 3.90
N LEU A 195 6.58 6.12 3.65
CA LEU A 195 6.04 6.76 2.46
C LEU A 195 5.13 7.91 2.86
N LEU A 196 5.11 8.97 2.06
CA LEU A 196 4.17 10.08 2.20
C LEU A 196 2.72 9.59 2.15
N ALA A 197 1.87 10.20 2.97
CA ALA A 197 0.44 9.96 2.94
C ALA A 197 -0.11 10.26 1.54
N ARG A 198 -1.04 9.43 1.07
CA ARG A 198 -1.73 9.69 -0.19
C ARG A 198 -2.58 10.95 -0.03
N GLU A 199 -2.33 11.95 -0.86
CA GLU A 199 -3.38 12.93 -1.15
C GLU A 199 -4.56 12.20 -1.79
N PRO A 200 -5.80 12.41 -1.34
CA PRO A 200 -6.96 11.90 -2.03
C PRO A 200 -7.00 12.54 -3.42
N VAL A 201 -6.73 11.74 -4.45
CA VAL A 201 -6.86 12.17 -5.83
C VAL A 201 -8.34 12.42 -6.06
N GLY A 202 -8.74 13.70 -6.14
CA GLY A 202 -10.07 14.09 -6.60
C GLY A 202 -10.36 13.46 -7.97
N PRO A 203 -11.63 13.31 -8.36
CA PRO A 203 -11.98 12.68 -9.63
C PRO A 203 -11.19 13.34 -10.77
N ALA A 204 -10.51 12.51 -11.57
CA ALA A 204 -9.67 12.96 -12.67
C ALA A 204 -10.40 14.01 -13.51
N THR A 205 -9.75 15.15 -13.73
CA THR A 205 -10.34 16.24 -14.48
C THR A 205 -10.68 15.77 -15.91
N PRO A 206 -11.67 16.38 -16.58
CA PRO A 206 -11.95 16.07 -17.99
C PRO A 206 -10.71 16.18 -18.89
N ALA A 207 -9.75 17.04 -18.56
CA ALA A 207 -8.49 17.20 -19.28
C ALA A 207 -7.55 15.99 -19.08
N GLU A 208 -7.41 15.48 -17.86
CA GLU A 208 -6.60 14.28 -17.56
C GLU A 208 -7.21 13.03 -18.19
N ARG A 209 -8.56 12.91 -18.17
CA ARG A 209 -9.27 11.84 -18.87
C ARG A 209 -9.02 11.87 -20.38
N ARG A 210 -9.04 13.06 -20.99
CA ARG A 210 -8.73 13.23 -22.42
C ARG A 210 -7.26 12.92 -22.73
N ALA A 211 -6.33 13.30 -21.87
CA ALA A 211 -4.91 12.99 -22.05
C ALA A 211 -4.62 11.49 -21.89
N ALA A 212 -5.30 10.81 -20.97
CA ALA A 212 -5.22 9.36 -20.81
C ALA A 212 -5.81 8.62 -22.03
N ALA A 213 -6.97 9.09 -22.53
CA ALA A 213 -7.58 8.54 -23.74
C ALA A 213 -6.70 8.74 -25.00
N ALA A 214 -6.04 9.90 -25.13
CA ALA A 214 -5.11 10.18 -26.23
C ALA A 214 -3.83 9.32 -26.18
N ARG A 215 -3.37 8.93 -24.98
CA ARG A 215 -2.24 7.99 -24.81
C ARG A 215 -2.63 6.55 -25.13
N ALA A 216 -3.88 6.17 -24.87
CA ALA A 216 -4.39 4.85 -25.21
C ALA A 216 -4.56 4.66 -26.74
N THR A 217 -4.94 5.72 -27.47
CA THR A 217 -5.09 5.66 -28.93
C THR A 217 -3.77 5.73 -29.71
N ALA A 218 -2.70 6.26 -29.12
CA ALA A 218 -1.38 6.31 -29.76
C ALA A 218 -0.63 4.95 -29.75
N GLY A 219 -1.13 3.94 -29.05
CA GLY A 219 -0.52 2.61 -28.93
C GLY A 219 -0.88 1.61 -30.04
N GLY A 220 -1.72 1.99 -31.01
CA GLY A 220 -2.11 1.08 -32.08
C GLY A 220 -2.51 1.81 -33.36
N ALA A 221 -1.57 1.93 -34.30
CA ALA A 221 -1.83 1.79 -35.73
C ALA A 221 -0.54 1.93 -36.54
N SER A 222 -0.24 0.86 -37.26
CA SER A 222 0.73 0.78 -38.34
C SER A 222 0.25 1.52 -39.60
N THR A 223 1.17 2.22 -40.25
CA THR A 223 1.26 2.59 -41.69
C THR A 223 0.00 2.65 -42.56
N SER A 224 -0.27 3.83 -43.16
CA SER A 224 -0.26 4.02 -44.63
C SER A 224 -0.36 5.51 -45.00
N ARG A 225 0.22 5.86 -46.16
CA ARG A 225 0.42 7.21 -46.72
C ARG A 225 -0.77 7.67 -47.57
N ALA A 226 -0.97 9.01 -47.56
CA ALA A 226 -1.46 9.92 -48.63
C ALA A 226 -2.90 9.67 -49.18
N THR A 227 -3.74 10.66 -49.50
CA THR A 227 -3.57 11.96 -50.18
C THR A 227 -4.75 12.91 -49.88
N GLY A 228 -4.47 14.24 -49.90
CA GLY A 228 -5.31 15.35 -50.43
C GLY A 228 -6.77 15.58 -50.00
N VAL A 229 -7.07 16.77 -49.46
CA VAL A 229 -7.76 17.91 -50.14
C VAL A 229 -8.20 18.95 -49.08
N LEU A 230 -8.24 20.21 -49.51
CA LEU A 230 -8.26 21.48 -48.79
C LEU A 230 -9.64 21.98 -48.28
N ARG A 231 -9.55 22.94 -47.32
CA ARG A 231 -10.51 24.04 -46.93
C ARG A 231 -11.75 23.59 -46.15
N SER A 232 -12.30 24.30 -45.17
CA SER A 232 -12.19 25.64 -44.54
C SER A 232 -12.89 25.48 -43.15
N GLU A 233 -12.72 26.26 -42.07
CA GLU A 233 -12.83 27.71 -41.84
C GLU A 233 -12.21 28.04 -40.48
N ARG A 234 -11.58 29.22 -40.41
CA ARG A 234 -10.98 29.80 -39.22
C ARG A 234 -12.06 30.52 -38.41
N VAL A 235 -12.40 30.02 -37.23
CA VAL A 235 -13.03 30.83 -36.17
C VAL A 235 -11.92 31.34 -35.26
N LEU A 236 -11.52 32.59 -35.47
CA LEU A 236 -10.64 33.36 -34.60
C LEU A 236 -11.33 33.56 -33.23
N ARG A 237 -10.92 32.80 -32.20
CA ARG A 237 -11.14 33.17 -30.80
C ARG A 237 -9.88 33.78 -30.22
N ARG A 238 -10.03 35.03 -29.76
CA ARG A 238 -9.01 35.90 -29.14
C ARG A 238 -8.19 35.19 -28.06
N PRO A 239 -6.88 35.48 -27.93
CA PRO A 239 -6.11 35.04 -26.77
C PRO A 239 -6.61 35.80 -25.53
N ARG A 240 -6.95 35.06 -24.46
CA ARG A 240 -7.16 35.65 -23.13
C ARG A 240 -5.80 36.11 -22.58
N SER A 241 -5.78 37.31 -22.01
CA SER A 241 -4.59 37.96 -21.48
C SER A 241 -4.05 37.23 -20.25
N ALA A 242 -2.77 37.46 -19.96
CA ALA A 242 -2.01 36.86 -18.87
C ALA A 242 -2.37 37.37 -17.45
N ALA A 243 -3.56 37.94 -17.24
CA ALA A 243 -3.96 38.59 -15.99
C ALA A 243 -4.97 37.80 -15.11
N ASP A 244 -5.48 36.65 -15.56
CA ASP A 244 -6.42 35.81 -14.77
C ASP A 244 -5.74 34.64 -14.03
N ARG A 245 -4.42 34.68 -13.83
CA ARG A 245 -3.67 33.67 -13.06
C ARG A 245 -3.15 34.24 -11.75
N ALA A 246 -4.04 34.51 -10.81
CA ALA A 246 -3.67 34.72 -9.42
C ALA A 246 -4.86 34.45 -8.50
N ALA A 247 -5.24 33.17 -8.36
CA ALA A 247 -5.91 32.71 -7.15
C ALA A 247 -4.84 32.07 -6.27
N PRO A 248 -4.57 32.58 -5.05
CA PRO A 248 -3.59 31.98 -4.17
C PRO A 248 -4.11 30.60 -3.75
N THR A 249 -3.43 29.56 -4.20
CA THR A 249 -3.61 28.21 -3.69
C THR A 249 -2.99 28.18 -2.30
N GLN A 250 -3.73 28.66 -1.29
CA GLN A 250 -3.38 28.37 0.10
C GLN A 250 -3.48 26.86 0.26
N GLY A 251 -2.32 26.21 0.31
CA GLY A 251 -2.17 24.83 0.71
C GLY A 251 -2.75 24.65 2.09
N ARG A 252 -4.00 24.19 2.14
CA ARG A 252 -4.55 23.60 3.35
C ARG A 252 -3.92 22.23 3.42
N ASN A 253 -2.80 22.12 4.14
CA ASN A 253 -2.45 20.88 4.83
C ASN A 253 -3.66 20.52 5.70
N ALA A 254 -4.63 19.81 5.11
CA ALA A 254 -5.71 19.22 5.86
C ALA A 254 -5.07 18.05 6.62
N VAL A 255 -4.51 18.37 7.80
CA VAL A 255 -4.21 17.39 8.83
C VAL A 255 -5.46 16.53 8.95
N ARG A 256 -5.35 15.25 8.58
CA ARG A 256 -6.47 14.31 8.65
C ARG A 256 -6.94 14.33 10.11
N PRO A 257 -8.23 14.65 10.38
CA PRO A 257 -8.69 14.67 11.76
C PRO A 257 -8.47 13.28 12.37
N PRO A 258 -7.99 13.19 13.63
CA PRO A 258 -7.73 11.92 14.28
C PRO A 258 -8.98 11.05 14.26
N THR A 259 -8.78 9.76 14.03
CA THR A 259 -9.90 8.81 13.99
C THR A 259 -10.30 8.52 15.42
N ARG A 260 -11.46 9.02 15.84
CA ARG A 260 -11.95 8.85 17.19
C ARG A 260 -12.62 7.49 17.34
N LEU A 261 -12.21 6.74 18.37
CA LEU A 261 -12.77 5.43 18.69
C LEU A 261 -13.10 5.34 20.18
N THR A 262 -14.10 4.54 20.53
CA THR A 262 -14.34 4.16 21.93
C THR A 262 -13.29 3.14 22.38
N GLU A 263 -13.11 2.99 23.70
CA GLU A 263 -12.23 1.94 24.25
C GLU A 263 -12.66 0.53 23.80
N ALA A 264 -13.98 0.29 23.73
CA ALA A 264 -14.54 -0.97 23.24
C ALA A 264 -14.21 -1.22 21.76
N GLY A 265 -14.31 -0.20 20.90
CA GLY A 265 -13.94 -0.32 19.48
C GLY A 265 -12.44 -0.51 19.27
N LEU A 266 -11.61 0.17 20.06
CA LEU A 266 -10.17 -0.04 20.05
C LEU A 266 -9.81 -1.49 20.43
N SER A 267 -10.43 -2.01 21.49
CA SER A 267 -10.24 -3.39 21.93
C SER A 267 -10.67 -4.39 20.87
N ALA A 268 -11.83 -4.17 20.23
CA ALA A 268 -12.31 -5.02 19.14
C ALA A 268 -11.37 -5.03 17.93
N LEU A 269 -10.85 -3.87 17.51
CA LEU A 269 -9.89 -3.78 16.41
C LEU A 269 -8.55 -4.46 16.74
N ARG A 270 -8.08 -4.35 17.99
CA ARG A 270 -6.87 -5.07 18.44
C ARG A 270 -7.08 -6.58 18.47
N ALA A 271 -8.24 -7.04 18.93
CA ALA A 271 -8.60 -8.46 18.92
C ALA A 271 -8.70 -9.00 17.49
N GLU A 272 -9.38 -8.28 16.59
CA GLU A 272 -9.46 -8.64 15.17
C GLU A 272 -8.07 -8.69 14.53
N LEU A 273 -7.22 -7.67 14.78
CA LEU A 273 -5.85 -7.67 14.28
C LEU A 273 -5.05 -8.89 14.80
N GLY A 274 -5.20 -9.22 16.08
CA GLY A 274 -4.59 -10.39 16.69
C GLY A 274 -5.01 -11.69 16.01
N GLU A 275 -6.31 -11.91 15.82
CA GLU A 275 -6.86 -13.09 15.12
C GLU A 275 -6.35 -13.19 13.68
N LEU A 276 -6.42 -12.08 12.92
CA LEU A 276 -5.98 -12.03 11.53
C LEU A 276 -4.48 -12.36 11.39
N THR A 277 -3.66 -11.87 12.31
CA THR A 277 -2.19 -12.01 12.22
C THR A 277 -1.66 -13.30 12.82
N THR A 278 -2.28 -13.83 13.88
CA THR A 278 -1.78 -14.99 14.63
C THR A 278 -2.46 -16.31 14.28
N VAL A 279 -3.68 -16.28 13.74
CA VAL A 279 -4.44 -17.48 13.40
C VAL A 279 -4.67 -17.56 11.89
N ALA A 280 -5.36 -16.56 11.33
CA ALA A 280 -5.80 -16.63 9.94
C ALA A 280 -4.64 -16.57 8.95
N ARG A 281 -3.69 -15.62 9.14
CA ARG A 281 -2.51 -15.50 8.26
C ARG A 281 -1.69 -16.79 8.21
N PRO A 282 -1.27 -17.41 9.33
CA PRO A 282 -0.56 -18.69 9.30
C PRO A 282 -1.34 -19.81 8.60
N ALA A 283 -2.67 -19.87 8.77
CA ALA A 283 -3.50 -20.88 8.11
C ALA A 283 -3.52 -20.69 6.58
N VAL A 284 -3.67 -19.46 6.11
CA VAL A 284 -3.66 -19.13 4.67
C VAL A 284 -2.27 -19.39 4.06
N VAL A 285 -1.20 -19.00 4.76
CA VAL A 285 0.20 -19.32 4.41
C VAL A 285 0.39 -20.82 4.21
N ALA A 286 -0.07 -21.64 5.17
CA ALA A 286 0.06 -23.09 5.08
C ALA A 286 -0.70 -23.68 3.88
N ARG A 287 -1.90 -23.16 3.59
CA ARG A 287 -2.69 -23.56 2.40
C ARG A 287 -2.00 -23.19 1.10
N ILE A 288 -1.43 -21.99 1.00
CA ILE A 288 -0.65 -21.56 -0.18
C ILE A 288 0.52 -22.51 -0.39
N LYS A 289 1.28 -22.81 0.68
CA LYS A 289 2.42 -23.71 0.61
C LYS A 289 2.01 -25.12 0.14
N ALA A 290 0.96 -25.70 0.74
CA ALA A 290 0.45 -27.01 0.35
C ALA A 290 -0.03 -27.03 -1.12
N ALA A 291 -0.72 -25.97 -1.55
CA ALA A 291 -1.17 -25.86 -2.94
C ALA A 291 0.02 -25.78 -3.93
N ARG A 292 1.14 -25.13 -3.55
CA ARG A 292 2.34 -25.05 -4.39
C ARG A 292 3.01 -26.42 -4.61
N GLU A 293 2.93 -27.32 -3.64
CA GLU A 293 3.52 -28.66 -3.72
C GLU A 293 2.77 -29.59 -4.69
N LEU A 294 1.54 -29.25 -5.07
CA LEU A 294 0.66 -30.08 -5.92
C LEU A 294 0.95 -29.96 -7.44
N GLY A 295 1.92 -29.15 -7.87
CA GLY A 295 2.37 -29.09 -9.28
C GLY A 295 1.97 -27.81 -10.01
N ASP A 296 1.60 -27.92 -11.30
CA ASP A 296 1.51 -26.80 -12.25
C ASP A 296 0.65 -25.64 -11.74
N LEU A 297 1.34 -24.60 -11.27
CA LEU A 297 0.78 -23.46 -10.55
C LEU A 297 -0.21 -22.66 -11.42
N LYS A 298 -0.03 -22.72 -12.74
CA LYS A 298 -0.76 -21.92 -13.71
C LYS A 298 -2.24 -22.30 -13.83
N GLU A 299 -2.59 -23.54 -13.48
CA GLU A 299 -3.95 -24.08 -13.50
C GLU A 299 -4.49 -24.41 -12.09
N ASN A 300 -3.73 -24.10 -11.04
CA ASN A 300 -4.08 -24.48 -9.68
C ASN A 300 -5.13 -23.53 -9.08
N SER A 301 -6.40 -23.92 -9.16
CA SER A 301 -7.53 -23.13 -8.62
C SER A 301 -7.43 -22.91 -7.11
N GLU A 302 -6.96 -23.91 -6.35
CA GLU A 302 -6.81 -23.82 -4.89
C GLU A 302 -5.74 -22.78 -4.51
N TYR A 303 -4.63 -22.76 -5.25
CA TYR A 303 -3.60 -21.74 -5.10
C TYR A 303 -4.16 -20.33 -5.34
N GLN A 304 -4.88 -20.14 -6.46
CA GLN A 304 -5.47 -18.85 -6.81
C GLN A 304 -6.52 -18.40 -5.78
N GLU A 305 -7.28 -19.32 -5.20
CA GLU A 305 -8.23 -19.01 -4.14
C GLU A 305 -7.54 -18.61 -2.85
N ALA A 306 -6.56 -19.39 -2.39
CA ALA A 306 -5.79 -19.07 -1.19
C ALA A 306 -5.05 -17.73 -1.31
N ARG A 307 -4.61 -17.37 -2.53
CA ARG A 307 -4.01 -16.06 -2.82
C ARG A 307 -4.99 -14.90 -2.76
N ARG A 308 -6.20 -15.07 -3.30
CA ARG A 308 -7.25 -14.04 -3.17
C ARG A 308 -7.61 -13.81 -1.71
N GLU A 309 -7.73 -14.89 -0.94
CA GLU A 309 -7.99 -14.84 0.49
C GLU A 309 -6.88 -14.10 1.24
N GLN A 310 -5.62 -14.42 0.96
CA GLN A 310 -4.47 -13.72 1.53
C GLN A 310 -4.49 -12.22 1.19
N SER A 311 -4.76 -11.86 -0.06
CA SER A 311 -4.83 -10.46 -0.50
C SER A 311 -5.91 -9.67 0.26
N PHE A 312 -7.07 -10.29 0.49
CA PHE A 312 -8.15 -9.69 1.26
C PHE A 312 -7.76 -9.53 2.74
N LEU A 313 -7.18 -10.58 3.33
CA LEU A 313 -6.69 -10.60 4.71
C LEU A 313 -5.66 -9.49 4.94
N GLU A 314 -4.63 -9.40 4.09
CA GLU A 314 -3.58 -8.38 4.21
C GLU A 314 -4.14 -6.96 4.01
N GLY A 315 -5.10 -6.79 3.10
CA GLY A 315 -5.82 -5.52 2.93
C GLY A 315 -6.55 -5.09 4.20
N ARG A 316 -7.20 -6.03 4.90
CA ARG A 316 -7.88 -5.76 6.17
C ARG A 316 -6.89 -5.45 7.29
N VAL A 317 -5.81 -6.22 7.41
CA VAL A 317 -4.73 -5.96 8.38
C VAL A 317 -4.17 -4.55 8.19
N GLN A 318 -3.81 -4.18 6.96
CA GLN A 318 -3.25 -2.85 6.67
C GLN A 318 -4.24 -1.73 7.04
N ALA A 319 -5.53 -1.92 6.76
CA ALA A 319 -6.57 -0.96 7.11
C ALA A 319 -6.68 -0.78 8.63
N ILE A 320 -6.68 -1.87 9.41
CA ILE A 320 -6.75 -1.81 10.87
C ILE A 320 -5.49 -1.15 11.44
N GLU A 321 -4.29 -1.53 10.98
CA GLU A 321 -3.05 -0.90 11.43
C GLU A 321 -3.02 0.60 11.16
N GLU A 322 -3.51 1.04 10.00
CA GLU A 322 -3.60 2.46 9.65
C GLU A 322 -4.60 3.23 10.52
N LEU A 323 -5.72 2.59 10.89
CA LEU A 323 -6.68 3.15 11.84
C LEU A 323 -6.06 3.29 13.24
N LEU A 324 -5.38 2.24 13.71
CA LEU A 324 -4.74 2.23 15.04
C LEU A 324 -3.58 3.24 15.14
N ARG A 325 -2.91 3.59 14.03
CA ARG A 325 -1.86 4.63 14.02
C ARG A 325 -2.37 6.04 14.34
N HIS A 326 -3.63 6.33 14.00
CA HIS A 326 -4.19 7.68 14.05
C HIS A 326 -5.39 7.75 15.01
N VAL A 327 -5.49 6.82 15.95
CA VAL A 327 -6.62 6.73 16.87
C VAL A 327 -6.48 7.71 18.02
N GLU A 328 -7.56 8.45 18.31
CA GLU A 328 -7.75 9.19 19.56
C GLU A 328 -8.83 8.46 20.36
N ILE A 329 -8.49 8.01 21.56
CA ILE A 329 -9.44 7.33 22.45
C ILE A 329 -10.35 8.40 23.05
N ILE A 330 -11.66 8.19 22.94
CA ILE A 330 -12.63 9.01 23.66
C ILE A 330 -13.12 8.19 24.85
N GLU A 331 -12.87 8.71 26.05
CA GLU A 331 -13.46 8.19 27.28
C GLU A 331 -14.96 8.49 27.25
N GLY A 332 -15.78 7.44 27.40
CA GLY A 332 -17.22 7.56 27.52
C GLY A 332 -17.55 8.17 28.88
N GLY A 333 -17.88 9.45 28.90
CA GLY A 333 -18.30 10.15 30.10
C GLY A 333 -19.26 11.28 29.75
N SER A 334 -20.49 11.20 30.26
CA SER A 334 -21.51 12.24 30.16
C SER A 334 -21.21 13.40 31.11
N ASP A 335 -20.05 14.04 31.02
CA ASP A 335 -19.69 15.10 31.98
C ASP A 335 -20.62 16.34 31.92
N GLU A 336 -21.56 16.43 30.96
CA GLU A 336 -22.51 17.55 30.86
C GLU A 336 -23.93 17.16 30.40
N GLY A 337 -24.34 15.89 30.51
CA GLY A 337 -25.71 15.45 30.14
C GLY A 337 -26.09 15.63 28.66
N ARG A 338 -25.11 15.90 27.79
CA ARG A 338 -25.26 16.02 26.33
C ARG A 338 -24.72 14.78 25.63
N VAL A 339 -25.33 14.43 24.50
CA VAL A 339 -24.90 13.33 23.65
C VAL A 339 -23.59 13.68 22.93
N ARG A 340 -22.60 12.82 23.11
CA ARG A 340 -21.27 12.92 22.48
C ARG A 340 -20.93 11.60 21.79
N LEU A 341 -19.81 11.60 21.09
CA LEU A 341 -19.21 10.35 20.63
C LEU A 341 -18.83 9.50 21.86
N GLY A 342 -19.30 8.25 21.91
CA GLY A 342 -19.19 7.34 23.06
C GLY A 342 -20.42 7.29 23.96
N SER A 343 -21.38 8.21 23.83
CA SER A 343 -22.60 8.22 24.65
C SER A 343 -23.57 7.10 24.28
N THR A 344 -24.27 6.56 25.27
CA THR A 344 -25.42 5.68 25.07
C THR A 344 -26.70 6.47 25.28
N VAL A 345 -27.56 6.51 24.26
CA VAL A 345 -28.77 7.32 24.23
C VAL A 345 -29.98 6.41 24.12
N VAL A 346 -30.96 6.61 25.00
CA VAL A 346 -32.28 6.00 24.86
C VAL A 346 -33.18 7.01 24.16
N VAL A 347 -33.78 6.62 23.04
CA VAL A 347 -34.72 7.44 22.29
C VAL A 347 -36.08 6.76 22.20
N GLU A 348 -37.14 7.55 22.21
CA GLU A 348 -38.51 7.09 22.03
C GLU A 348 -39.06 7.59 20.69
N HIS A 349 -39.76 6.70 19.97
CA HIS A 349 -40.54 7.02 18.79
C HIS A 349 -41.87 6.26 18.85
N ASP A 350 -42.99 6.97 18.76
CA ASP A 350 -44.36 6.42 18.81
C ASP A 350 -44.60 5.44 19.98
N GLY A 351 -44.03 5.76 21.16
CA GLY A 351 -44.16 4.95 22.38
C GLY A 351 -43.25 3.72 22.45
N VAL A 352 -42.35 3.55 21.47
CA VAL A 352 -41.33 2.49 21.46
C VAL A 352 -39.97 3.09 21.77
N GLU A 353 -39.30 2.53 22.79
CA GLU A 353 -37.93 2.91 23.14
C GLU A 353 -36.89 2.09 22.37
N ALA A 354 -35.85 2.76 21.90
CA ALA A 354 -34.67 2.17 21.29
C ALA A 354 -33.40 2.73 21.96
N THR A 355 -32.41 1.88 22.20
CA THR A 355 -31.13 2.29 22.76
C THR A 355 -30.07 2.33 21.66
N TYR A 356 -29.37 3.45 21.54
CA TYR A 356 -28.31 3.65 20.57
C TYR A 356 -26.99 4.04 21.23
N ALA A 357 -25.91 3.36 20.89
CA ALA A 357 -24.56 3.80 21.21
C ALA A 357 -24.05 4.67 20.06
N VAL A 358 -23.69 5.92 20.35
CA VAL A 358 -23.15 6.86 19.36
C VAL A 358 -21.67 6.58 19.21
N VAL A 359 -21.25 6.08 18.05
CA VAL A 359 -19.88 5.60 17.82
C VAL A 359 -19.24 6.20 16.56
N GLY A 360 -17.96 5.93 16.32
CA GLY A 360 -17.28 6.35 15.10
C GLY A 360 -17.79 5.54 13.89
N THR A 361 -17.51 6.02 12.67
CA THR A 361 -17.90 5.32 11.43
C THR A 361 -17.36 3.88 11.38
N ASN A 362 -16.17 3.63 11.94
CA ASN A 362 -15.52 2.32 11.91
C ASN A 362 -16.11 1.32 12.92
N GLU A 363 -16.93 1.78 13.86
CA GLU A 363 -17.55 0.98 14.92
C GLU A 363 -19.05 0.77 14.69
N SER A 364 -19.60 1.33 13.61
CA SER A 364 -21.03 1.33 13.34
C SER A 364 -21.53 -0.10 13.11
N ASP A 365 -22.57 -0.45 13.85
CA ASP A 365 -23.35 -1.66 13.68
C ASP A 365 -24.82 -1.30 13.91
N PRO A 366 -25.54 -0.90 12.85
CA PRO A 366 -26.94 -0.50 12.96
C PRO A 366 -27.85 -1.60 13.52
N VAL A 367 -27.50 -2.88 13.32
CA VAL A 367 -28.28 -4.01 13.83
C VAL A 367 -28.06 -4.16 15.34
N GLY A 368 -26.82 -4.00 15.81
CA GLY A 368 -26.46 -4.00 17.22
C GLY A 368 -26.71 -2.68 17.98
N GLY A 369 -27.42 -1.72 17.39
CA GLY A 369 -27.71 -0.43 18.02
C GLY A 369 -26.52 0.54 18.09
N LYS A 370 -25.43 0.30 17.35
CA LYS A 370 -24.27 1.20 17.26
C LYS A 370 -24.40 2.11 16.04
N VAL A 371 -24.67 3.38 16.30
CA VAL A 371 -24.99 4.38 15.27
C VAL A 371 -23.79 5.30 15.07
N SER A 372 -23.27 5.38 13.84
CA SER A 372 -22.18 6.30 13.55
C SER A 372 -22.60 7.76 13.59
N ILE A 373 -21.70 8.64 14.03
CA ILE A 373 -21.88 10.10 13.98
C ILE A 373 -22.11 10.64 12.56
N GLY A 374 -21.73 9.88 11.53
CA GLY A 374 -21.94 10.23 10.12
C GLY A 374 -23.31 9.80 9.57
N SER A 375 -24.07 9.01 10.32
CA SER A 375 -25.42 8.59 9.93
C SER A 375 -26.47 9.68 10.20
N PRO A 376 -27.63 9.67 9.52
CA PRO A 376 -28.69 10.66 9.76
C PRO A 376 -29.16 10.72 11.22
N ILE A 377 -29.25 9.56 11.90
CA ILE A 377 -29.65 9.47 13.31
C ILE A 377 -28.51 9.99 14.21
N GLY A 378 -27.28 9.51 14.01
CA GLY A 378 -26.14 9.90 14.86
C GLY A 378 -25.79 11.38 14.76
N ALA A 379 -25.87 11.97 13.56
CA ALA A 379 -25.66 13.39 13.34
C ALA A 379 -26.75 14.25 14.02
N ALA A 380 -28.00 13.78 14.02
CA ALA A 380 -29.11 14.49 14.67
C ALA A 380 -29.06 14.41 16.20
N LEU A 381 -28.46 13.33 16.74
CA LEU A 381 -28.29 13.11 18.18
C LEU A 381 -27.20 13.99 18.80
N LEU A 382 -26.15 14.33 18.05
CA LEU A 382 -24.96 15.00 18.56
C LEU A 382 -25.28 16.35 19.23
N GLY A 383 -24.82 16.52 20.48
CA GLY A 383 -24.95 17.75 21.27
C GLY A 383 -26.31 17.97 21.93
N LYS A 384 -27.30 17.09 21.70
CA LYS A 384 -28.62 17.14 22.36
C LYS A 384 -28.57 16.61 23.78
N ALA A 385 -29.55 16.97 24.60
CA ALA A 385 -29.67 16.53 25.99
C ALA A 385 -30.94 15.68 26.20
N GLU A 386 -31.07 15.11 27.40
CA GLU A 386 -32.30 14.47 27.84
C GLU A 386 -33.51 15.42 27.70
N GLY A 387 -34.61 14.92 27.14
CA GLY A 387 -35.83 15.69 26.87
C GLY A 387 -35.87 16.38 25.49
N ASP A 388 -34.75 16.46 24.76
CA ASP A 388 -34.74 17.06 23.43
C ASP A 388 -35.47 16.20 22.39
N GLU A 389 -36.23 16.86 21.52
CA GLU A 389 -36.82 16.24 20.33
C GLU A 389 -35.97 16.51 19.07
N PHE A 390 -36.02 15.58 18.12
CA PHE A 390 -35.35 15.72 16.83
C PHE A 390 -36.03 14.93 15.72
N GLU A 391 -35.80 15.35 14.49
CA GLU A 391 -36.41 14.75 13.30
C GLU A 391 -35.31 14.22 12.37
N VAL A 392 -35.46 12.99 11.92
CA VAL A 392 -34.53 12.33 11.01
C VAL A 392 -35.22 12.03 9.69
N VAL A 393 -34.59 12.46 8.60
CA VAL A 393 -35.05 12.14 7.24
C VAL A 393 -34.47 10.79 6.85
N THR A 394 -35.36 9.81 6.63
CA THR A 394 -35.01 8.50 6.09
C THR A 394 -35.60 8.35 4.69
N PRO A 395 -35.14 7.38 3.86
CA PRO A 395 -35.76 7.10 2.57
C PRO A 395 -37.26 6.79 2.66
N SER A 396 -37.74 6.31 3.82
CA SER A 396 -39.12 5.94 4.07
C SER A 396 -40.00 7.08 4.59
N GLY A 397 -39.43 8.27 4.85
CA GLY A 397 -40.13 9.42 5.41
C GLY A 397 -39.39 10.10 6.56
N ARG A 398 -40.04 11.08 7.19
CA ARG A 398 -39.50 11.80 8.34
C ARG A 398 -39.98 11.16 9.63
N LEU A 399 -39.05 10.82 10.52
CA LEU A 399 -39.32 10.19 11.81
C LEU A 399 -38.94 11.17 12.93
N ARG A 400 -39.81 11.32 13.93
CA ARG A 400 -39.58 12.19 15.09
C ARG A 400 -39.25 11.35 16.31
N TYR A 401 -38.17 11.71 16.98
CA TYR A 401 -37.63 11.03 18.16
C TYR A 401 -37.55 12.00 19.34
N ARG A 402 -37.69 11.45 20.55
CA ARG A 402 -37.45 12.16 21.82
C ARG A 402 -36.36 11.44 22.60
N ILE A 403 -35.39 12.18 23.16
CA ILE A 403 -34.34 11.60 23.99
C ILE A 403 -34.88 11.37 25.41
N VAL A 404 -34.90 10.11 25.85
CA VAL A 404 -35.38 9.68 27.17
C VAL A 404 -34.27 9.69 28.21
N ALA A 405 -33.05 9.30 27.81
CA ALA A 405 -31.89 9.31 28.70
C ALA A 405 -30.58 9.38 27.90
N VAL A 406 -29.57 10.01 28.49
CA VAL A 406 -28.19 10.01 27.99
C VAL A 406 -27.28 9.42 29.08
N ARG A 407 -26.47 8.43 28.72
CA ARG A 407 -25.55 7.71 29.61
C ARG A 407 -24.12 7.76 29.08
#